data_AF-A0A4Q9P8W6-F1
#
_entry.id   AF-A0A4Q9P8W6-F1
#
_cell.length_a   1.000
_cell.length_b   1.000
_cell.length_c   1.000
_cell.angle_alpha   90.00
_cell.angle_beta   90.00
_cell.angle_gamma   90.00
#
_symmetry.space_group_name_H-M   'P 1'
#
loop_
_entity.id
_entity.type
_entity.pdbx_description
1 polymer ?
#
loop_
_entity_poly.entity_id
_entity_poly.type
_entity_poly.pdbx_seq_one_letter_code
_entity_poly.pdbx_strand_id
1 'polypeptide(L)'
;MSSVKLGDDYVRVPKLDVGGSNWVLYKERLTWAADAKGLVGHLDGTSIEPVAPPSPAGTSTTAPVGGTATGLATWKKGEAIVKQLIASTIPDSLFMKVRAKGTARAIWQALASEFEKRSRMVSLDL
;
A
#
# COMPACT_ATOMS: atom_id res chain seq x y z
N MET A 1 -0.12 -35.47 0.14
CA MET A 1 -1.14 -34.47 -0.26
C MET A 1 -1.31 -33.51 0.89
N SER A 2 -0.77 -32.29 0.77
CA SER A 2 -0.81 -31.30 1.85
C SER A 2 -2.21 -30.69 1.92
N SER A 3 -2.96 -31.02 2.97
CA SER A 3 -4.27 -30.42 3.25
C SER A 3 -4.08 -28.96 3.65
N VAL A 4 -4.43 -28.05 2.74
CA VAL A 4 -4.47 -26.61 3.02
C VAL A 4 -5.70 -26.36 3.89
N LYS A 5 -5.50 -26.14 5.19
CA LYS A 5 -6.56 -25.64 6.09
C LYS A 5 -6.93 -24.23 5.61
N LEU A 6 -8.15 -24.09 5.10
CA LEU A 6 -8.64 -22.91 4.39
C LEU A 6 -9.45 -21.95 5.31
N GLY A 7 -9.49 -22.19 6.62
CA GLY A 7 -10.53 -21.61 7.50
C GLY A 7 -10.18 -20.29 8.20
N ASP A 8 -8.94 -20.10 8.66
CA ASP A 8 -8.56 -18.92 9.47
C ASP A 8 -7.67 -17.94 8.68
N ASP A 9 -6.97 -18.45 7.67
CA ASP A 9 -6.02 -17.65 6.89
C ASP A 9 -6.69 -16.68 5.93
N TYR A 10 -8.00 -16.78 5.65
CA TYR A 10 -8.69 -15.92 4.67
C TYR A 10 -8.93 -14.49 5.16
N VAL A 11 -9.01 -14.27 6.47
CA VAL A 11 -9.21 -12.93 7.04
C VAL A 11 -7.88 -12.17 7.15
N ARG A 12 -6.75 -12.88 7.11
CA ARG A 12 -5.42 -12.30 7.29
C ARG A 12 -4.71 -12.15 5.94
N VAL A 13 -4.14 -10.99 5.70
CA VAL A 13 -3.23 -10.81 4.56
C VAL A 13 -2.06 -11.79 4.76
N PRO A 14 -1.81 -12.71 3.81
CA PRO A 14 -0.72 -13.67 3.94
C PRO A 14 0.61 -12.93 3.90
N LYS A 15 1.66 -13.51 4.51
CA LYS A 15 3.00 -12.97 4.30
C LYS A 15 3.46 -13.23 2.87
N LEU A 16 4.03 -12.23 2.22
CA LEU A 16 4.62 -12.38 0.90
C LEU A 16 5.81 -13.34 1.00
N ASP A 17 5.82 -14.35 0.14
CA ASP A 17 6.93 -15.28 0.04
C ASP A 17 8.14 -14.56 -0.59
N VAL A 18 9.35 -14.87 -0.12
CA VAL A 18 10.59 -14.25 -0.65
C VAL A 18 10.78 -14.57 -2.14
N GLY A 19 10.32 -15.74 -2.58
CA GLY A 19 10.31 -16.15 -3.99
C GLY A 19 9.15 -15.56 -4.79
N GLY A 20 8.15 -14.96 -4.14
CA GLY A 20 6.97 -14.38 -4.79
C GLY A 20 5.99 -15.39 -5.37
N SER A 21 6.09 -16.66 -4.96
CA SER A 21 5.21 -17.74 -5.41
C SER A 21 3.73 -17.46 -5.12
N ASN A 22 3.45 -16.77 -4.01
CA ASN A 22 2.10 -16.35 -3.63
C ASN A 22 1.77 -14.90 -4.01
N TRP A 23 2.53 -14.26 -4.91
CA TRP A 23 2.37 -12.83 -5.24
C TRP A 23 0.94 -12.48 -5.66
N VAL A 24 0.30 -13.26 -6.53
CA VAL A 24 -1.07 -12.97 -7.01
C VAL A 24 -2.08 -12.94 -5.85
N LEU A 25 -2.05 -13.97 -5.00
CA LEU A 25 -2.92 -14.06 -3.81
C LEU A 25 -2.63 -12.96 -2.79
N TYR A 26 -1.36 -12.67 -2.54
CA TYR A 26 -0.94 -11.56 -1.68
C TYR A 26 -1.45 -10.23 -2.21
N LYS A 27 -1.34 -10.01 -3.53
CA LYS A 27 -1.77 -8.78 -4.20
C LYS A 27 -3.25 -8.50 -3.98
N GLU A 28 -4.10 -9.50 -4.25
CA GLU A 28 -5.55 -9.39 -4.09
C GLU A 28 -5.94 -9.15 -2.62
N ARG A 29 -5.40 -9.94 -1.69
CA ARG A 29 -5.75 -9.84 -0.28
C ARG A 29 -5.27 -8.56 0.39
N LEU A 30 -4.08 -8.07 0.04
CA LEU A 30 -3.61 -6.77 0.55
C LEU A 30 -4.48 -5.64 0.01
N THR A 31 -4.89 -5.72 -1.26
CA THR A 31 -5.79 -4.73 -1.87
C THR A 31 -7.14 -4.70 -1.13
N TRP A 32 -7.75 -5.86 -0.88
CA TRP A 32 -8.99 -5.95 -0.10
C TRP A 32 -8.82 -5.47 1.35
N ALA A 33 -7.69 -5.75 1.99
CA ALA A 33 -7.42 -5.27 3.35
C ALA A 33 -7.26 -3.74 3.41
N ALA A 34 -6.70 -3.12 2.37
CA ALA A 34 -6.65 -1.67 2.25
C ALA A 34 -8.03 -1.07 1.93
N ASP A 35 -8.80 -1.72 1.07
CA ASP A 35 -10.16 -1.30 0.70
C ASP A 35 -11.13 -1.36 1.88
N ALA A 36 -11.09 -2.44 2.68
CA ALA A 36 -11.85 -2.57 3.93
C ALA A 36 -11.51 -1.47 4.96
N LYS A 37 -10.35 -0.81 4.82
CA LYS A 37 -9.93 0.34 5.64
C LYS A 37 -10.26 1.69 4.99
N GLY A 38 -10.80 1.71 3.77
CA GLY A 38 -11.01 2.91 2.97
C GLY A 38 -9.72 3.56 2.47
N LEU A 39 -8.62 2.78 2.40
CA LEU A 39 -7.28 3.28 2.09
C LEU A 39 -6.71 2.73 0.77
N VAL A 40 -7.52 2.02 -0.03
CA VAL A 40 -7.10 1.51 -1.36
C VAL A 40 -6.55 2.62 -2.25
N GLY A 41 -7.06 3.84 -2.09
CA GLY A 41 -6.61 5.06 -2.74
C GLY A 41 -5.10 5.36 -2.59
N HIS A 42 -4.46 4.85 -1.53
CA HIS A 42 -3.01 5.00 -1.30
C HIS A 42 -2.18 3.94 -2.06
N LEU A 43 -2.79 2.83 -2.49
CA LEU A 43 -2.12 1.77 -3.27
C LEU A 43 -2.18 2.06 -4.78
N ASP A 44 -3.36 2.41 -5.29
CA ASP A 44 -3.58 2.78 -6.69
C ASP A 44 -3.17 4.25 -6.98
N GLY A 45 -3.06 5.05 -5.92
CA GLY A 45 -2.76 6.48 -5.91
C GLY A 45 -3.90 7.36 -6.41
N THR A 46 -5.14 6.89 -6.27
CA THR A 46 -6.34 7.72 -6.42
C THR A 46 -6.45 8.74 -5.28
N SER A 47 -5.87 8.43 -4.09
CA SER A 47 -5.71 9.39 -3.00
C SER A 47 -4.51 10.30 -3.26
N ILE A 48 -4.78 11.42 -3.93
CA ILE A 48 -3.79 12.47 -4.20
C ILE A 48 -3.41 13.16 -2.88
N GLU A 49 -2.11 13.37 -2.67
CA GLU A 49 -1.61 14.17 -1.55
C GLU A 49 -2.23 15.58 -1.61
N PRO A 50 -2.94 16.04 -0.57
CA PRO A 50 -3.49 17.39 -0.55
C PRO A 50 -2.34 18.40 -0.60
N VAL A 51 -2.16 19.06 -1.74
CA VAL A 51 -1.23 20.19 -1.88
C VAL A 51 -1.79 21.34 -1.05
N ALA A 52 -1.02 21.81 -0.05
CA ALA A 52 -1.37 23.01 0.68
C ALA A 52 -1.52 24.17 -0.32
N PRO A 53 -2.61 24.96 -0.27
CA PRO A 53 -2.76 26.09 -1.17
C PRO A 53 -1.57 27.04 -1.01
N PRO A 54 -1.07 27.67 -2.08
CA PRO A 54 -0.09 28.73 -1.95
C PRO A 54 -0.71 29.80 -1.05
N SER A 55 0.00 30.17 0.01
CA SER A 55 -0.43 31.22 0.93
C SER A 55 -0.75 32.48 0.11
N PRO A 56 -2.00 33.00 0.09
CA PRO A 56 -2.24 34.29 -0.51
C PRO A 56 -1.65 35.32 0.45
N ALA A 57 -0.59 35.98 0.01
CA ALA A 57 -0.19 37.23 0.61
C ALA A 57 -1.36 38.22 0.43
N GLY A 58 -2.12 38.44 1.51
CA GLY A 58 -3.09 39.52 1.66
C GLY A 58 -4.37 39.39 0.83
N THR A 59 -5.45 38.90 1.44
CA THR A 59 -6.73 39.63 1.50
C THR A 59 -7.73 38.87 2.37
N SER A 60 -8.37 39.61 3.26
CA SER A 60 -9.37 39.17 4.22
C SER A 60 -10.57 38.52 3.53
N THR A 61 -10.81 37.22 3.76
CA THR A 61 -12.14 36.61 3.69
C THR A 61 -12.16 35.39 4.59
N THR A 62 -13.14 35.35 5.48
CA THR A 62 -13.42 34.31 6.45
C THR A 62 -13.73 32.98 5.75
N ALA A 63 -12.79 32.05 5.71
CA ALA A 63 -13.01 30.65 5.38
C ALA A 63 -12.21 29.79 6.38
N PRO A 64 -12.72 28.63 6.83
CA PRO A 64 -12.11 27.92 7.96
C PRO A 64 -10.76 27.37 7.56
N VAL A 65 -9.69 27.91 8.15
CA VAL A 65 -8.29 27.42 8.12
C VAL A 65 -8.14 26.09 8.89
N GLY A 66 -9.17 25.24 8.86
CA GLY A 66 -9.21 23.91 9.46
C GLY A 66 -9.30 22.77 8.45
N GLY A 67 -9.68 23.04 7.19
CA GLY A 67 -9.93 21.98 6.20
C GLY A 67 -8.68 21.33 5.60
N THR A 68 -7.64 22.12 5.31
CA THR A 68 -6.45 21.67 4.58
C THR A 68 -5.41 20.97 5.46
N ALA A 69 -5.16 21.47 6.68
CA ALA A 69 -4.29 20.80 7.65
C ALA A 69 -4.86 19.45 8.09
N THR A 70 -6.19 19.39 8.31
CA THR A 70 -6.89 18.15 8.67
C THR A 70 -6.90 17.14 7.52
N GLY A 71 -7.07 17.59 6.27
CA GLY A 71 -6.98 16.75 5.08
C GLY A 71 -5.59 16.13 4.90
N LEU A 72 -4.54 16.93 5.04
CA LEU A 72 -3.15 16.46 4.93
C LEU A 72 -2.76 15.52 6.08
N ALA A 73 -3.20 15.81 7.31
CA ALA A 73 -3.00 14.91 8.45
C ALA A 73 -3.72 13.57 8.25
N THR A 74 -4.96 13.59 7.73
CA THR A 74 -5.74 12.39 7.41
C THR A 74 -5.06 11.55 6.33
N TRP A 75 -4.59 12.20 5.26
CA TRP A 75 -3.85 11.53 4.19
C TRP A 75 -2.53 10.92 4.71
N LYS A 76 -1.74 11.65 5.52
CA LYS A 76 -0.51 11.12 6.13
C LYS A 76 -0.78 9.92 7.04
N LYS A 77 -1.89 9.93 7.77
CA LYS A 77 -2.32 8.80 8.59
C LYS A 77 -2.66 7.59 7.72
N GLY A 78 -3.39 7.80 6.63
CA GLY A 78 -3.67 6.76 5.63
C GLY A 78 -2.40 6.15 5.03
N GLU A 79 -1.46 7.00 4.59
CA GLU A 79 -0.13 6.59 4.11
C GLU A 79 0.60 5.71 5.13
N ALA A 80 0.67 6.15 6.39
CA ALA A 80 1.37 5.42 7.45
C ALA A 80 0.73 4.05 7.71
N ILE A 81 -0.61 3.97 7.71
CA ILE A 81 -1.33 2.71 7.90
C ILE A 81 -1.04 1.73 6.76
N VAL A 82 -1.08 2.18 5.50
CA VAL A 82 -0.82 1.29 4.36
C VAL A 82 0.65 0.86 4.31
N LYS A 83 1.59 1.77 4.60
CA LYS A 83 3.01 1.41 4.73
C LYS A 83 3.23 0.34 5.80
N GLN A 84 2.59 0.50 6.95
CA GLN A 84 2.67 -0.49 8.02
C GLN A 84 2.00 -1.82 7.65
N LEU A 85 0.87 -1.77 6.94
CA LEU A 85 0.18 -2.97 6.45
C LEU A 85 1.09 -3.77 5.52
N ILE A 86 1.75 -3.11 4.57
CA ILE A 86 2.74 -3.73 3.69
C ILE A 86 3.93 -4.25 4.50
N ALA A 87 4.55 -3.41 5.34
CA ALA A 87 5.73 -3.77 6.12
C ALA A 87 5.51 -4.99 7.03
N SER A 88 4.33 -5.11 7.65
CA SER A 88 3.99 -6.24 8.53
C SER A 88 3.71 -7.55 7.80
N THR A 89 3.52 -7.49 6.49
CA THR A 89 3.15 -8.64 5.64
C THR A 89 4.22 -9.00 4.62
N ILE A 90 5.38 -8.34 4.65
CA ILE A 90 6.55 -8.71 3.84
C ILE A 90 7.73 -9.18 4.72
N PRO A 91 8.61 -10.05 4.19
CA PRO A 91 9.89 -10.39 4.81
C PRO A 91 10.83 -9.19 4.96
N ASP A 92 11.67 -9.21 5.99
CA ASP A 92 12.65 -8.13 6.28
C ASP A 92 13.57 -7.82 5.09
N SER A 93 13.95 -8.85 4.32
CA SER A 93 14.78 -8.69 3.12
C SER A 93 14.10 -7.83 2.04
N LEU A 94 12.79 -7.98 1.86
CA LEU A 94 11.99 -7.16 0.95
C LEU A 94 11.74 -5.78 1.56
N PHE A 95 11.48 -5.71 2.86
CA PHE A 95 11.32 -4.45 3.57
C PHE A 95 12.54 -3.55 3.41
N MET A 96 13.76 -4.09 3.58
CA MET A 96 15.00 -3.33 3.40
C MET A 96 15.17 -2.75 1.99
N LYS A 97 14.63 -3.40 0.95
CA LYS A 97 14.66 -2.88 -0.43
C LYS A 97 13.68 -1.73 -0.65
N VAL A 98 12.50 -1.81 -0.04
CA VAL A 98 11.41 -0.85 -0.30
C VAL A 98 11.34 0.29 0.72
N ARG A 99 11.99 0.18 1.88
CA ARG A 99 11.94 1.18 2.98
C ARG A 99 12.33 2.60 2.56
N ALA A 100 13.19 2.75 1.55
CA ALA A 100 13.66 4.04 1.08
C ALA A 100 12.63 4.79 0.20
N LYS A 101 11.49 4.15 -0.13
CA LYS A 101 10.49 4.73 -1.03
C LYS A 101 9.55 5.65 -0.26
N GLY A 102 9.31 6.84 -0.82
CA GLY A 102 8.62 7.93 -0.13
C GLY A 102 7.13 7.70 0.13
N THR A 103 6.43 6.90 -0.68
CA THR A 103 4.98 6.69 -0.59
C THR A 103 4.58 5.23 -0.56
N ALA A 104 3.41 4.92 0.01
CA ALA A 104 2.84 3.56 0.01
C ALA A 104 2.69 3.02 -1.41
N ARG A 105 2.23 3.87 -2.34
CA ARG A 105 2.18 3.58 -3.78
C ARG A 105 3.53 3.19 -4.35
N ALA A 106 4.59 3.94 -4.05
CA ALA A 106 5.92 3.65 -4.58
C ALA A 106 6.45 2.31 -4.07
N ILE A 107 6.22 2.01 -2.78
CA ILE A 107 6.52 0.69 -2.19
C ILE A 107 5.74 -0.40 -2.93
N TRP A 108 4.43 -0.20 -3.10
CA TRP A 108 3.55 -1.16 -3.76
C TRP A 108 3.96 -1.45 -5.21
N GLN A 109 4.21 -0.41 -6.00
CA GLN A 109 4.66 -0.56 -7.38
C GLN A 109 6.01 -1.26 -7.51
N ALA A 110 6.91 -1.05 -6.55
CA ALA A 110 8.20 -1.72 -6.55
C ALA A 110 8.05 -3.22 -6.31
N LEU A 111 7.22 -3.61 -5.34
CA LEU A 111 6.88 -5.02 -5.11
C LEU A 111 6.21 -5.62 -6.36
N ALA A 112 5.25 -4.92 -6.95
CA ALA A 112 4.59 -5.37 -8.17
C ALA A 112 5.57 -5.56 -9.34
N SER A 113 6.51 -4.64 -9.53
CA SER A 113 7.52 -4.75 -10.58
C SER A 113 8.50 -5.91 -10.35
N GLU A 114 8.91 -6.14 -9.09
CA GLU A 114 9.82 -7.23 -8.72
C GLU A 114 9.15 -8.60 -8.93
N PHE A 115 7.87 -8.72 -8.58
CA PHE A 115 7.18 -10.02 -8.55
C PHE A 115 6.32 -10.32 -9.79
N GLU A 116 5.68 -9.34 -10.45
CA GLU A 116 4.96 -9.63 -11.70
C GLU A 116 5.88 -10.12 -12.81
N LYS A 117 7.14 -9.67 -12.83
CA LYS A 117 8.16 -10.18 -13.78
C LYS A 117 8.56 -11.61 -13.44
N ARG A 118 8.73 -11.91 -12.15
CA ARG A 118 9.11 -13.25 -11.67
C ARG A 118 7.98 -14.26 -11.84
N SER A 119 6.73 -13.90 -11.53
CA SER A 119 5.56 -14.76 -11.74
C SER A 119 5.40 -15.13 -13.21
N ARG A 120 5.56 -14.18 -14.14
CA ARG A 120 5.55 -14.48 -15.60
C ARG A 120 6.66 -15.43 -16.01
N MET A 121 7.84 -15.36 -15.38
CA MET A 121 8.97 -16.22 -15.69
C MET A 121 8.78 -17.64 -15.14
N VAL A 122 8.21 -17.78 -13.93
CA VAL A 122 7.88 -19.08 -13.32
C VAL A 122 6.74 -19.79 -14.06
N SER A 123 5.80 -19.05 -14.64
CA SER A 123 4.73 -19.63 -15.47
C SER A 123 5.20 -20.16 -16.83
N LEU A 124 6.45 -19.87 -17.24
CA LEU A 124 7.01 -20.35 -18.52
C LEU A 124 7.91 -21.59 -18.36
N ASP A 125 8.16 -22.04 -17.13
CA ASP A 125 9.07 -23.16 -16.82
C ASP A 125 8.33 -24.41 -16.29
N LEU A 126 7.01 -24.48 -16.54
CA LEU A 126 6.09 -25.58 -16.22
C LEU A 126 5.44 -26.09 -17.51
#